data_AF-A0A7G9LLE3-F1
#
_entry.id   AF-A0A7G9LLE3-F1
#
_cell.length_a   1.000
_cell.length_b   1.000
_cell.length_c   1.000
_cell.angle_alpha   90.00
_cell.angle_beta   90.00
_cell.angle_gamma   90.00
#
_symmetry.space_group_name_H-M   'P 1'
#
loop_
_entity.id
_entity.type
_entity.pdbx_description
1 polymer ?
#
loop_
_entity_poly.entity_id
_entity_poly.type
_entity_poly.pdbx_seq_one_letter_code
_entity_poly.pdbx_strand_id
1 'polypeptide(L)'
;MEKIDARKLSPRELSEKRRIAIKLREKGIANKEVAEIVGISAQTISTYYSQYKKDGSNIFKVKNAGRPKNVGKNYQMNRKLS
;
A
#
# COMPACT_ATOMS: atom_id res chain seq x y z
N MET A 1 8.36 4.24 23.04
CA MET A 1 8.43 4.72 21.64
C MET A 1 7.02 4.63 21.04
N GLU A 2 6.38 5.77 20.81
CA GLU A 2 5.07 5.78 20.14
C GLU A 2 5.24 5.20 18.73
N LYS A 3 4.53 4.10 18.47
CA LYS A 3 4.55 3.44 17.17
C LYS A 3 3.60 4.22 16.28
N ILE A 4 4.15 4.83 15.22
CA ILE A 4 3.34 5.61 14.28
C ILE A 4 2.42 4.63 13.54
N ASP A 5 1.13 4.74 13.80
CA ASP A 5 0.14 3.89 13.16
C ASP A 5 -0.03 4.34 11.70
N ALA A 6 0.40 3.46 10.78
CA ALA A 6 0.38 3.71 9.34
C ALA A 6 -1.03 3.91 8.76
N ARG A 7 -2.12 3.68 9.53
CA ARG A 7 -3.50 3.93 9.09
C ARG A 7 -3.91 5.39 9.23
N LYS A 8 -3.18 6.19 10.02
CA LYS A 8 -3.41 7.64 10.16
C LYS A 8 -2.60 8.48 9.17
N LEU A 9 -1.63 7.89 8.47
CA LEU A 9 -0.78 8.62 7.54
C LEU A 9 -1.45 8.86 6.18
N SER A 10 -1.16 10.03 5.60
CA SER A 10 -1.57 10.34 4.24
C SER A 10 -0.98 9.33 3.26
N PRO A 11 -1.71 8.93 2.20
CA PRO A 11 -1.23 7.97 1.22
C PRO A 11 0.12 8.35 0.58
N ARG A 12 0.40 9.65 0.47
CA ARG A 12 1.67 10.19 -0.04
C ARG A 12 2.83 9.86 0.90
N GLU A 13 2.67 10.16 2.18
CA GLU A 13 3.68 9.87 3.20
C GLU A 13 3.92 8.37 3.35
N LEU A 14 2.86 7.55 3.21
CA LEU A 14 2.97 6.10 3.23
C LEU A 14 3.83 5.57 2.07
N SER A 15 3.66 6.11 0.87
CA SER A 15 4.47 5.75 -0.30
C SER A 15 5.93 6.15 -0.14
N GLU A 16 6.21 7.30 0.46
CA GLU A 16 7.59 7.73 0.75
C GLU A 16 8.26 6.81 1.77
N LYS A 17 7.58 6.49 2.88
CA LYS A 17 8.08 5.54 3.88
C LYS A 17 8.32 4.14 3.30
N ARG A 18 7.42 3.65 2.45
CA ARG A 18 7.61 2.38 1.72
C ARG A 18 8.86 2.39 0.86
N ARG A 19 9.12 3.50 0.16
CA ARG A 19 10.27 3.66 -0.74
C ARG A 19 11.58 3.66 0.04
N ILE A 20 11.62 4.38 1.16
CA ILE A 20 12.77 4.40 2.05
C ILE A 20 13.01 3.01 2.64
N ALA A 21 11.97 2.35 3.15
CA ALA A 21 12.09 1.01 3.72
C ALA A 21 12.61 -0.04 2.72
N ILE A 22 12.11 -0.02 1.47
CA ILE A 22 12.56 -0.93 0.41
C ILE A 22 14.01 -0.65 0.03
N LYS A 23 14.39 0.63 -0.17
CA LYS A 23 15.79 1.00 -0.47
C LYS A 23 16.76 0.58 0.62
N LEU A 24 16.38 0.75 1.90
CA LEU A 24 17.22 0.32 3.02
C LEU A 24 17.34 -1.21 3.06
N ARG A 25 16.28 -1.93 2.73
CA ARG A 25 16.30 -3.40 2.60
C ARG A 25 17.15 -3.90 1.42
N GLU A 26 17.11 -3.21 0.28
CA GLU A 26 17.98 -3.52 -0.86
C GLU A 26 19.46 -3.28 -0.55
N LYS A 27 19.76 -2.33 0.35
CA LYS A 27 21.11 -2.12 0.91
C LYS A 27 21.55 -3.19 1.91
N GLY A 28 20.69 -4.16 2.25
CA GLY A 28 21.01 -5.24 3.18
C GLY A 28 20.82 -4.91 4.67
N ILE A 29 20.18 -3.78 5.00
CA ILE A 29 19.95 -3.37 6.39
C ILE A 29 18.88 -4.26 7.02
N ALA A 30 19.05 -4.58 8.30
CA ALA A 30 18.13 -5.42 9.06
C ALA A 30 16.77 -4.72 9.26
N ASN A 31 15.68 -5.49 9.28
CA ASN A 31 14.32 -4.95 9.47
C ASN A 31 14.15 -4.17 10.78
N LYS A 32 14.93 -4.49 11.82
CA LYS A 32 14.90 -3.80 13.11
C LYS A 32 15.45 -2.39 13.01
N GLU A 33 16.58 -2.21 12.36
CA GLU A 33 17.17 -0.87 12.15
C GLU A 33 16.28 -0.02 11.23
N VAL A 34 15.76 -0.62 10.16
CA VAL A 34 14.81 0.07 9.27
C VAL A 34 13.53 0.48 10.03
N ALA A 35 13.08 -0.33 10.99
CA ALA A 35 11.94 -0.03 11.84
C ALA A 35 12.19 1.20 12.71
N GLU A 36 13.37 1.30 13.31
CA GLU A 36 13.79 2.43 14.14
C GLU A 36 13.95 3.71 13.32
N ILE A 37 14.56 3.62 12.14
CA ILE A 37 14.77 4.78 11.24
C ILE A 37 13.44 5.33 10.73
N VAL A 38 12.51 4.47 10.31
CA VAL A 38 11.25 4.87 9.67
C VAL A 38 10.14 5.09 10.70
N GLY A 39 10.34 4.65 11.95
CA GLY A 39 9.35 4.73 13.02
C GLY A 39 8.15 3.81 12.81
N ILE A 40 8.34 2.67 12.12
CA ILE A 40 7.30 1.68 11.80
C ILE A 40 7.71 0.33 12.40
N SER A 41 6.76 -0.56 12.69
CA SER A 41 7.08 -1.91 13.16
C SER A 41 7.90 -2.73 12.13
N ALA A 42 8.83 -3.55 12.63
CA ALA A 42 9.60 -4.49 11.80
C ALA A 42 8.72 -5.48 11.02
N GLN A 43 7.54 -5.82 11.58
CA GLN A 43 6.57 -6.70 10.91
C GLN A 43 5.99 -6.03 9.66
N THR A 44 5.66 -4.75 9.73
CA THR A 44 5.18 -3.97 8.57
C THR A 44 6.23 -3.88 7.47
N ILE A 45 7.50 -3.71 7.83
CA ILE A 45 8.62 -3.70 6.87
C ILE A 45 8.74 -5.04 6.17
N SER A 46 8.61 -6.15 6.91
CA SER A 46 8.58 -7.49 6.31
C SER A 46 7.43 -7.63 5.31
N THR A 47 6.23 -7.17 5.68
CA THR A 47 5.07 -7.18 4.77
C THR A 47 5.34 -6.37 3.51
N TYR A 48 5.90 -5.16 3.62
CA TYR A 48 6.24 -4.32 2.47
C TYR A 48 7.26 -4.98 1.56
N TYR A 49 8.29 -5.63 2.12
CA TYR A 49 9.30 -6.31 1.33
C TYR A 49 8.73 -7.53 0.59
N SER A 50 7.92 -8.35 1.28
CA SER A 50 7.24 -9.48 0.65
C SER A 50 6.30 -9.04 -0.45
N GLN A 51 5.59 -7.93 -0.23
CA GLN A 51 4.71 -7.36 -1.24
C GLN A 51 5.55 -6.84 -2.41
N TYR A 52 6.68 -6.15 -2.17
CA TYR A 52 7.59 -5.65 -3.21
C TYR A 52 8.13 -6.75 -4.09
N LYS A 53 8.46 -7.91 -3.50
CA LYS A 53 8.85 -9.08 -4.26
C LYS A 53 7.73 -9.63 -5.16
N LYS A 54 6.46 -9.45 -4.81
CA LYS A 54 5.29 -9.95 -5.56
C LYS A 54 4.81 -8.96 -6.63
N ASP A 55 4.61 -7.71 -6.25
CA ASP A 55 3.97 -6.68 -7.08
C ASP A 55 4.98 -5.70 -7.71
N GLY A 56 6.24 -5.73 -7.26
CA GLY A 56 7.30 -4.81 -7.70
C GLY A 56 6.97 -3.35 -7.40
N SER A 57 7.23 -2.49 -8.39
CA SER A 57 6.99 -1.05 -8.33
C SER A 57 5.52 -0.65 -8.15
N ASN A 58 4.57 -1.58 -8.32
CA ASN A 58 3.14 -1.28 -8.23
C ASN A 58 2.68 -0.91 -6.80
N ILE A 59 3.51 -1.16 -5.78
CA ILE A 59 3.19 -0.87 -4.37
C ILE A 59 3.27 0.61 -4.03
N PHE A 60 4.07 1.35 -4.80
CA PHE A 60 4.14 2.81 -4.72
C PHE A 60 2.89 3.47 -5.29
N LYS A 61 2.11 2.73 -6.09
CA LYS A 61 0.87 3.20 -6.66
C LYS A 61 -0.20 3.17 -5.57
N VAL A 62 -0.43 4.34 -4.98
CA VAL A 62 -1.56 4.57 -4.09
C VAL A 62 -2.83 4.25 -4.89
N LYS A 63 -3.49 3.15 -4.56
CA LYS A 63 -4.86 2.91 -5.04
C LYS A 63 -5.73 3.95 -4.34
N ASN A 64 -6.41 4.80 -5.10
CA ASN A 64 -7.41 5.70 -4.53
C ASN A 64 -8.38 4.84 -3.70
N ALA A 65 -8.40 5.06 -2.38
CA ALA A 65 -9.33 4.38 -1.50
C ALA A 65 -10.73 4.91 -1.82
N GLY A 66 -11.44 4.20 -2.67
CA GLY A 66 -12.79 4.54 -3.07
C GLY A 66 -13.42 3.41 -3.86
N ARG A 67 -14.65 3.05 -3.51
CA ARG A 67 -15.50 2.22 -4.38
C ARG A 67 -15.64 2.96 -5.72
N PRO A 68 -15.39 2.32 -6.88
CA PRO A 68 -15.61 2.97 -8.17
C PRO A 68 -17.07 3.46 -8.22
N LYS A 69 -17.26 4.76 -8.44
CA LYS A 69 -18.56 5.43 -8.32
C LYS A 69 -19.57 5.03 -9.42
N ASN A 70 -19.19 4.17 -10.36
CA ASN A 70 -19.91 3.91 -11.60
C ASN A 70 -20.22 2.42 -11.88
N VAL A 71 -20.30 1.58 -10.85
CA VAL A 71 -20.74 0.16 -10.99
C VAL A 71 -22.22 -0.04 -10.66
N GLY A 72 -23.05 0.99 -10.91
CA GLY A 72 -24.49 0.96 -10.66
C GLY A 72 -25.31 0.79 -11.94
N LYS A 73 -25.80 -0.44 -12.16
CA LYS A 73 -27.00 -0.81 -12.95
C LYS A 73 -26.99 -0.52 -14.47
N ASN A 74 -26.59 -1.53 -15.25
CA ASN A 74 -27.24 -1.81 -16.53
C ASN A 74 -28.42 -2.76 -16.27
N TYR A 75 -29.62 -2.22 -16.05
CA TYR A 75 -30.83 -3.03 -16.21
C TYR A 75 -30.99 -3.28 -17.71
N GLN A 76 -30.74 -4.52 -18.15
CA GLN A 76 -31.05 -4.95 -19.51
C GLN A 76 -32.56 -4.79 -19.74
N MET A 77 -32.96 -3.75 -20.48
CA MET A 77 -34.32 -3.63 -21.01
C MET A 77 -34.49 -4.59 -22.18
N ASN A 78 -34.64 -5.88 -21.89
CA ASN A 78 -35.21 -6.83 -22.85
C ASN A 78 -36.73 -6.69 -22.80
N ARG A 79 -37.27 -5.64 -23.42
CA ARG A 79 -38.71 -5.52 -23.62
C ARG A 79 -39.02 -6.04 -25.03
N LYS A 80 -39.43 -7.31 -25.09
CA LYS A 80 -40.07 -7.96 -26.23
C LYS A 80 -41.28 -7.12 -26.69
N LEU A 81 -41.35 -6.85 -27.98
CA LEU A 81 -42.57 -6.58 -28.77
C LEU A 81 -42.25 -7.19 -30.14
N SER A 82 -42.67 -8.43 -30.44
CA SER A 82 -44.02 -8.86 -30.87
C SER A 82 -44.52 -8.12 -32.10
#